data_AF-A0A191HVP9-F1
#
_entry.id   AF-A0A191HVP9-F1
#
_cell.length_a   1.000
_cell.length_b   1.000
_cell.length_c   1.000
_cell.angle_alpha   90.00
_cell.angle_beta   90.00
_cell.angle_gamma   90.00
#
_symmetry.space_group_name_H-M   'P 1'
#
loop_
_entity.id
_entity.type
_entity.pdbx_description
1 polymer ?
#
loop_
_entity_poly.entity_id
_entity_poly.type
_entity_poly.pdbx_seq_one_letter_code
_entity_poly.pdbx_strand_id
1 'polypeptide(L)' 'MNSEKYKYCISCGMPLKEKSDYYQDKTDMNYCIHCARLDGSMKSYEEMLAWYDKIFKLLHMG' A
#
# COMPACT_ATOMS: atom_id res chain seq x y z
N MET A 1 21.80 -3.34 -17.23
CA MET A 1 21.08 -3.26 -15.95
C MET A 1 19.67 -2.76 -16.30
N ASN A 2 18.69 -3.66 -16.40
CA ASN A 2 17.32 -3.29 -16.77
C ASN A 2 16.70 -2.50 -15.61
N SER A 3 16.71 -1.17 -15.71
CA SER A 3 16.08 -0.30 -14.72
C SER A 3 14.58 -0.23 -14.98
N GLU A 4 13.88 -1.34 -14.84
CA GLU A 4 12.44 -1.27 -14.61
C GLU A 4 12.25 -0.70 -13.20
N LYS A 5 12.19 0.63 -13.14
CA LYS A 5 12.03 1.38 -11.90
C LYS A 5 10.59 1.18 -11.45
N TYR A 6 10.36 0.19 -10.58
CA TYR A 6 9.08 0.02 -9.90
C TYR A 6 8.71 1.34 -9.20
N LYS A 7 7.41 1.66 -9.19
CA LYS A 7 6.91 2.89 -8.56
C LYS A 7 6.91 2.74 -7.05
N TYR A 8 6.79 3.86 -6.36
CA TYR A 8 6.51 3.90 -4.94
C TYR A 8 5.14 4.55 -4.75
N CYS A 9 4.35 4.02 -3.81
CA CYS A 9 3.10 4.61 -3.40
C CYS A 9 3.35 6.05 -2.93
N ILE A 10 2.71 7.03 -3.57
CA ILE A 10 2.95 8.45 -3.24
C ILE A 10 2.40 8.85 -1.88
N SER A 11 1.55 8.02 -1.26
CA SER A 11 0.97 8.28 0.06
C SER A 11 1.83 7.78 1.22
N CYS A 12 2.56 6.66 1.05
CA CYS A 12 3.25 6.01 2.16
C CYS A 12 4.67 5.51 1.83
N GLY A 13 5.12 5.65 0.58
CA GLY A 13 6.44 5.18 0.15
C GLY A 13 6.56 3.66 -0.01
N MET A 14 5.46 2.91 0.02
CA MET A 14 5.50 1.46 -0.22
C MET A 14 5.93 1.15 -1.66
N PRO A 15 6.93 0.28 -1.89
CA PRO A 15 7.30 -0.16 -3.24
C PRO A 15 6.12 -0.89 -3.93
N LEU A 16 5.89 -0.61 -5.20
CA LEU A 16 4.85 -1.23 -6.03
C LEU A 16 5.52 -2.13 -7.08
N LYS A 17 5.88 -3.36 -6.69
CA LYS A 17 6.71 -4.29 -7.48
C LYS A 17 5.89 -5.20 -8.37
N GLU A 18 4.72 -5.63 -7.91
CA GLU A 18 3.81 -6.52 -8.63
C GLU A 18 2.43 -5.90 -8.75
N LYS A 19 1.61 -6.44 -9.66
CA LYS A 19 0.29 -5.92 -9.98
C LYS A 19 -0.59 -5.79 -8.72
N SER A 20 -0.53 -6.79 -7.83
CA SER A 20 -1.23 -6.88 -6.54
C SER A 20 -0.85 -5.78 -5.54
N ASP A 21 0.29 -5.12 -5.70
CA ASP A 21 0.66 -3.99 -4.85
C ASP A 21 -0.20 -2.75 -5.18
N TYR A 22 -0.67 -2.62 -6.42
CA TYR A 22 -1.40 -1.45 -6.90
C TYR A 22 -2.88 -1.51 -6.52
N TYR A 23 -3.48 -0.34 -6.28
CA TYR A 23 -4.93 -0.25 -6.13
C TYR A 23 -5.66 -0.88 -7.33
N GLN A 24 -6.55 -1.83 -7.06
CA GLN A 24 -7.31 -2.59 -8.07
C GLN A 24 -6.46 -3.30 -9.13
N ASP A 25 -5.23 -3.69 -8.79
CA ASP A 25 -4.31 -4.33 -9.73
C ASP A 25 -3.96 -3.43 -10.95
N LYS A 26 -4.07 -2.11 -10.82
CA LYS A 26 -3.87 -1.16 -11.92
C LYS A 26 -2.50 -0.50 -11.87
N THR A 27 -1.57 -0.91 -12.74
CA THR A 27 -0.16 -0.46 -12.74
C THR A 27 0.06 1.00 -13.16
N ASP A 28 -0.95 1.64 -13.75
CA ASP A 28 -0.98 3.07 -14.02
C ASP A 28 -1.24 3.90 -12.75
N MET A 29 -1.80 3.30 -11.69
CA MET A 29 -1.98 3.94 -10.39
C MET A 29 -0.66 4.23 -9.68
N ASN A 30 -0.70 5.22 -8.79
CA ASN A 30 0.46 5.64 -7.98
C ASN A 30 0.26 5.35 -6.48
N TYR A 31 -0.72 4.51 -6.14
CA TYR A 31 -1.12 4.19 -4.78
C TYR A 31 -1.16 2.69 -4.56
N CYS A 32 -0.75 2.25 -3.37
CA CYS A 32 -0.84 0.84 -2.99
C CYS A 32 -2.27 0.44 -2.60
N ILE A 33 -2.54 -0.86 -2.66
CA ILE A 33 -3.80 -1.47 -2.22
C ILE A 33 -4.12 -1.19 -0.74
N HIS A 34 -3.10 -0.94 0.09
CA HIS A 34 -3.30 -0.71 1.52
C HIS A 34 -3.76 0.72 1.84
N CYS A 35 -3.32 1.72 1.08
CA CYS A 35 -3.69 3.11 1.32
C CYS A 35 -5.06 3.47 0.74
N ALA A 36 -5.46 2.83 -0.36
CA ALA A 36 -6.75 3.07 -0.99
C ALA A 36 -7.88 2.28 -0.31
N ARG A 37 -9.07 2.89 -0.26
CA ARG A 37 -10.34 2.21 0.07
C ARG A 37 -10.95 1.62 -1.20
N LEU A 38 -11.95 0.76 -1.02
CA LEU A 38 -12.67 0.15 -2.15
C LEU A 38 -13.30 1.19 -3.08
N ASP A 39 -13.77 2.31 -2.53
CA ASP A 39 -14.35 3.43 -3.27
C ASP A 39 -13.29 4.34 -3.95
N GLY A 40 -12.00 4.06 -3.77
CA GLY A 40 -10.89 4.81 -4.36
C GLY A 40 -10.44 6.02 -3.54
N SER A 41 -11.12 6.33 -2.43
CA SER A 41 -10.62 7.32 -1.47
C SER A 41 -9.40 6.80 -0.71
N MET A 42 -8.63 7.72 -0.11
CA MET A 42 -7.40 7.37 0.61
C MET A 42 -7.66 7.37 2.12
N LYS A 43 -7.10 6.38 2.82
CA LYS A 43 -7.07 6.35 4.29
C LYS A 43 -6.23 7.50 4.83
N SER A 44 -6.64 8.05 5.98
CA SER A 44 -5.84 9.01 6.72
C SER A 44 -4.61 8.34 7.34
N TYR A 45 -3.68 9.17 7.81
CA TYR A 45 -2.51 8.70 8.55
C TYR A 45 -2.90 7.91 9.81
N GLU A 46 -3.88 8.40 10.57
CA GLU A 46 -4.37 7.77 11.80
C GLU A 46 -4.99 6.39 11.53
N GLU A 47 -5.77 6.26 10.46
CA GLU A 47 -6.34 4.98 10.05
C GLU A 47 -5.26 3.98 9.66
N MET A 48 -4.24 4.41 8.91
CA MET A 48 -3.12 3.54 8.54
C MET A 48 -2.30 3.14 9.76
N LEU A 49 -2.05 4.06 10.69
CA LEU A 49 -1.33 3.76 11.93
C LEU A 49 -2.07 2.72 12.78
N ALA A 50 -3.40 2.87 12.93
CA ALA A 50 -4.23 1.90 13.63
C ALA A 50 -4.27 0.53 12.93
N TRP A 51 -4.22 0.53 11.58
CA TRP A 51 -4.15 -0.70 10.79
C TRP A 51 -2.81 -1.43 11.00
N TYR A 52 -1.68 -0.71 10.99
CA TYR A 52 -0.37 -1.29 11.28
C TYR A 52 -0.31 -1.86 12.71
N ASP A 53 -0.78 -1.11 13.72
CA ASP A 53 -0.80 -1.60 15.11
C ASP A 53 -1.59 -2.91 15.25
N LYS A 54 -2.74 -3.03 14.59
CA LYS A 54 -3.53 -4.27 14.56
C LYS A 54 -2.76 -5.42 13.89
N ILE A 55 -2.11 -5.16 12.77
CA ILE A 55 -1.35 -6.19 12.04
C ILE A 55 -0.13 -6.64 12.82
N PHE A 56 0.64 -5.71 13.39
CA PHE A 56 1.79 -6.05 14.23
C PHE A 56 1.38 -6.90 15.43
N LYS A 57 0.26 -6.57 16.08
CA LYS A 57 -0.29 -7.41 17.16
C LYS A 57 -0.69 -8.80 16.68
N LEU A 58 -1.31 -8.92 15.50
CA LEU A 58 -1.68 -10.22 14.93
C LEU A 58 -0.48 -11.07 14.47
N LEU A 59 0.63 -10.44 14.08
CA LEU A 59 1.83 -11.13 13.59
C LEU A 59 2.84 -11.46 14.70
N HIS A 60 2.81 -10.75 15.84
CA HIS A 60 3.79 -10.90 16.92
C HIS A 60 3.21 -11.35 18.27
N MET A 61 1.90 -11.52 18.38
CA MET A 61 1.29 -12.25 19.51
C MET A 61 1.22 -13.74 19.16
N GLY A 62 2.37 -14.40 19.25
CA GLY A 62 2.47 -15.83 19.52
C GLY A 62 2.56 -16.06 21.03
#